data_AF-A0A5N5WXX5-F1
#
_entry.id   AF-A0A5N5WXX5-F1
#
_cell.length_a   1.000
_cell.length_b   1.000
_cell.length_c   1.000
_cell.angle_alpha   90.00
_cell.angle_beta   90.00
_cell.angle_gamma   90.00
#
_symmetry.space_group_name_H-M   'P 1'
#
loop_
_entity.id
_entity.type
_entity.pdbx_description
1 polymer ?
#
loop_
_entity_poly.entity_id
_entity_poly.type
_entity_poly.pdbx_seq_one_letter_code
_entity_poly.pdbx_strand_id
1 'polypeptide(L)'
;MKAAVLSTLLPLVLALPQAQKGDAKLPWSKGSVCLALTEDCMGTIGWCDMEAKRIKEFGAREKCLAQRERRPADAPKLPWVKGTHYDCDYALNAEERCYGTAVFCREALYPQGQYKDEQDCLSDREDAPVGSQEKTKPAAVEKPKKPFLQPAPDSDTSCMTFDRGSERCVGTKYYCTNDIMRFPYTDEDGSVYNSSAECLAARGSEPLDPNRIVFPDN
;
A
#
# COMPACT_ATOMS: atom_id res chain seq x y z
N MET A 1 -33.30 17.23 -72.93
CA MET A 1 -33.71 16.92 -71.55
C MET A 1 -32.74 15.88 -71.00
N LYS A 2 -31.85 16.24 -70.09
CA LYS A 2 -30.93 15.29 -69.41
C LYS A 2 -31.10 15.50 -67.91
N ALA A 3 -31.70 14.54 -67.24
CA ALA A 3 -31.83 14.52 -65.79
C ALA A 3 -30.59 13.84 -65.21
N ALA A 4 -29.86 14.57 -64.37
CA ALA A 4 -28.76 14.03 -63.58
C ALA A 4 -29.30 13.73 -62.17
N VAL A 5 -29.29 12.46 -61.79
CA VAL A 5 -29.66 12.00 -60.44
C VAL A 5 -28.38 11.98 -59.60
N LEU A 6 -28.25 12.93 -58.68
CA LEU A 6 -27.21 12.97 -57.67
C LEU A 6 -27.60 12.03 -56.52
N SER A 7 -26.91 10.89 -56.45
CA SER A 7 -27.00 9.92 -55.36
C SER A 7 -26.12 10.39 -54.20
N THR A 8 -26.73 10.88 -53.13
CA THR A 8 -26.03 11.29 -51.90
C THR A 8 -25.84 10.10 -50.98
N LEU A 9 -24.62 9.56 -50.95
CA LEU A 9 -24.15 8.65 -49.92
C LEU A 9 -23.95 9.43 -48.61
N LEU A 10 -24.85 9.25 -47.64
CA LEU A 10 -24.62 9.72 -46.27
C LEU A 10 -23.62 8.78 -45.56
N PRO A 11 -22.56 9.29 -44.93
CA PRO A 11 -21.73 8.50 -44.05
C PRO A 11 -22.49 8.23 -42.76
N LEU A 12 -22.65 6.94 -42.44
CA LEU A 12 -23.18 6.47 -41.16
C LEU A 12 -22.11 6.75 -40.08
N VAL A 13 -22.16 7.94 -39.48
CA VAL A 13 -21.33 8.27 -38.32
C VAL A 13 -21.85 7.47 -37.14
N LEU A 14 -21.13 6.42 -36.75
CA LEU A 14 -21.31 5.73 -35.47
C LEU A 14 -21.02 6.74 -34.34
N ALA A 15 -22.07 7.39 -33.86
CA ALA A 15 -22.01 8.23 -32.69
C ALA A 15 -21.67 7.35 -31.49
N LEU A 16 -20.43 7.47 -31.00
CA LEU A 16 -20.13 7.01 -29.64
C LEU A 16 -21.06 7.76 -28.69
N PRO A 17 -21.70 7.09 -27.72
CA PRO A 17 -22.51 7.77 -26.72
C PRO A 17 -21.62 8.77 -25.97
N GLN A 18 -21.80 10.05 -26.25
CA GLN A 18 -21.22 11.11 -25.44
C GLN A 18 -21.93 11.06 -24.09
N ALA A 19 -21.14 10.77 -23.05
CA ALA A 19 -21.60 10.75 -21.67
C ALA A 19 -22.42 12.02 -21.38
N GLN A 20 -23.70 11.83 -21.12
CA GLN A 20 -24.58 12.93 -20.75
C GLN A 20 -24.13 13.49 -19.41
N LYS A 21 -23.90 14.79 -19.41
CA LYS A 21 -23.43 15.60 -18.28
C LYS A 21 -24.57 15.79 -17.27
N GLY A 22 -24.93 14.71 -16.59
CA GLY A 22 -25.66 14.69 -15.33
C GLY A 22 -24.93 13.72 -14.43
N ASP A 23 -24.86 14.00 -13.13
CA ASP A 23 -24.07 13.26 -12.12
C ASP A 23 -24.55 11.80 -11.87
N ALA A 24 -25.11 11.14 -12.87
CA ALA A 24 -25.42 9.73 -12.84
C ALA A 24 -24.10 8.95 -12.93
N LYS A 25 -23.76 8.27 -11.83
CA LYS A 25 -22.68 7.29 -11.80
C LYS A 25 -22.98 6.19 -12.82
N LEU A 26 -21.95 5.73 -13.53
CA LEU A 26 -22.07 4.65 -14.50
C LEU A 26 -22.36 3.31 -13.79
N PRO A 27 -23.18 2.43 -14.35
CA PRO A 27 -23.56 1.18 -13.69
C PRO A 27 -22.35 0.30 -13.37
N TRP A 28 -22.45 -0.44 -12.28
CA TRP A 28 -21.45 -1.42 -11.90
C TRP A 28 -21.61 -2.71 -12.72
N SER A 29 -20.54 -3.14 -13.38
CA SER A 29 -20.48 -4.43 -14.06
C SER A 29 -19.78 -5.47 -13.20
N LYS A 30 -20.46 -6.61 -13.03
CA LYS A 30 -19.90 -7.80 -12.35
C LYS A 30 -18.77 -8.45 -13.16
N GLY A 31 -18.77 -8.29 -14.48
CA GLY A 31 -17.95 -9.10 -15.37
C GLY A 31 -18.56 -10.47 -15.66
N SER A 32 -18.01 -11.13 -16.67
CA SER A 32 -18.37 -12.48 -17.12
C SER A 32 -17.11 -13.23 -17.55
N VAL A 33 -17.20 -14.56 -17.70
CA VAL A 33 -16.04 -15.35 -18.15
C VAL A 33 -15.90 -15.18 -19.67
N CYS A 34 -15.04 -14.26 -20.11
CA CYS A 34 -14.74 -14.05 -21.52
C CYS A 34 -13.33 -13.48 -21.75
N LEU A 35 -12.94 -13.42 -23.02
CA LEU A 35 -11.61 -12.98 -23.47
C LEU A 35 -11.60 -11.52 -23.95
N ALA A 36 -12.74 -10.84 -23.95
CA ALA A 36 -12.85 -9.47 -24.42
C ALA A 36 -12.31 -8.49 -23.36
N LEU A 37 -11.56 -7.49 -23.80
CA LEU A 37 -11.16 -6.38 -22.95
C LEU A 37 -12.28 -5.34 -22.97
N THR A 38 -13.42 -5.67 -22.34
CA THR A 38 -14.57 -4.80 -22.13
C THR A 38 -15.01 -4.85 -20.67
N GLU A 39 -15.69 -3.82 -20.18
CA GLU A 39 -16.14 -3.76 -18.78
C GLU A 39 -17.19 -4.83 -18.45
N ASP A 40 -18.10 -5.13 -19.39
CA ASP A 40 -19.07 -6.23 -19.25
C ASP A 40 -18.40 -7.60 -19.14
N CYS A 41 -17.18 -7.70 -19.67
CA CYS A 41 -16.38 -8.92 -19.62
C CYS A 41 -15.53 -8.98 -18.35
N MET A 42 -14.66 -8.01 -18.12
CA MET A 42 -13.70 -8.04 -17.01
C MET A 42 -14.33 -7.66 -15.66
N GLY A 43 -15.52 -7.04 -15.69
CA GLY A 43 -16.12 -6.37 -14.55
C GLY A 43 -15.48 -5.00 -14.29
N THR A 44 -16.17 -4.15 -13.54
CA THR A 44 -15.73 -2.78 -13.26
C THR A 44 -14.38 -2.73 -12.55
N ILE A 45 -14.09 -3.68 -11.66
CA ILE A 45 -12.76 -3.79 -11.01
C ILE A 45 -11.68 -4.08 -12.05
N GLY A 46 -11.77 -5.19 -12.78
CA GLY A 46 -10.76 -5.57 -13.78
C GLY A 46 -10.63 -4.54 -14.90
N TRP A 47 -11.73 -3.87 -15.24
CA TRP A 47 -11.75 -2.77 -16.20
C TRP A 47 -10.98 -1.55 -15.71
N CYS A 48 -11.21 -1.11 -14.47
CA CYS A 48 -10.48 0.02 -13.88
C CYS A 48 -9.02 -0.33 -13.54
N ASP A 49 -8.70 -1.62 -13.32
CA ASP A 49 -7.34 -2.13 -13.10
C ASP A 49 -6.48 -2.12 -14.38
N MET A 50 -7.05 -1.90 -15.58
CA MET A 50 -6.29 -1.78 -16.83
C MET A 50 -5.55 -0.44 -16.94
N GLU A 51 -4.52 -0.32 -16.11
CA GLU A 51 -3.83 0.91 -15.76
C GLU A 51 -3.30 1.68 -16.97
N ALA A 52 -2.60 1.03 -17.90
CA ALA A 52 -2.00 1.71 -19.06
C ALA A 52 -3.02 2.43 -19.96
N LYS A 53 -4.22 1.85 -20.15
CA LYS A 53 -5.27 2.48 -20.97
C LYS A 53 -6.15 3.42 -20.16
N ARG A 54 -6.33 3.18 -18.86
CA ARG A 54 -7.28 3.92 -18.03
C ARG A 54 -6.63 5.12 -17.33
N ILE A 55 -5.34 5.08 -16.99
CA ILE A 55 -4.61 6.28 -16.51
C ILE A 55 -4.74 7.40 -17.54
N LYS A 56 -4.64 7.09 -18.85
CA LYS A 56 -4.78 8.10 -19.90
C LYS A 56 -6.17 8.76 -19.93
N GLU A 57 -7.23 8.03 -19.59
CA GLU A 57 -8.61 8.52 -19.66
C GLU A 57 -9.12 9.11 -18.34
N PHE A 58 -8.80 8.47 -17.22
CA PHE A 58 -9.32 8.81 -15.89
C PHE A 58 -8.26 9.40 -14.96
N GLY A 59 -6.98 9.33 -15.34
CA GLY A 59 -5.84 9.80 -14.53
C GLY A 59 -5.39 8.79 -13.48
N ALA A 60 -6.33 8.18 -12.76
CA ALA A 60 -6.05 7.20 -11.71
C ALA A 60 -7.19 6.17 -11.62
N ARG A 61 -6.88 4.99 -11.06
CA ARG A 61 -7.83 3.89 -10.88
C ARG A 61 -9.02 4.29 -10.00
N GLU A 62 -8.76 5.05 -8.95
CA GLU A 62 -9.73 5.53 -7.96
C GLU A 62 -10.75 6.45 -8.63
N LYS A 63 -10.31 7.27 -9.59
CA LYS A 63 -11.19 8.14 -10.38
C LYS A 63 -12.09 7.33 -11.30
N CYS A 64 -11.61 6.21 -11.84
CA CYS A 64 -12.44 5.28 -12.61
C CYS A 64 -13.55 4.66 -11.75
N LEU A 65 -13.21 4.20 -10.54
CA LEU A 65 -14.18 3.61 -9.60
C LEU A 65 -15.15 4.64 -9.01
N ALA A 66 -14.71 5.88 -8.76
CA ALA A 66 -15.56 6.94 -8.22
C ALA A 66 -16.70 7.35 -9.16
N GLN A 67 -16.51 7.16 -10.47
CA GLN A 67 -17.54 7.41 -11.49
C GLN A 67 -18.56 6.28 -11.60
N ARG A 68 -18.38 5.18 -10.86
CA ARG A 68 -19.23 3.99 -10.94
C ARG A 68 -20.20 3.94 -9.78
N GLU A 69 -21.35 3.36 -10.04
CA GLU A 69 -22.33 3.03 -9.01
C GLU A 69 -21.68 2.09 -8.00
N ARG A 70 -22.24 2.10 -6.80
CA ARG A 70 -21.80 1.19 -5.76
C ARG A 70 -22.01 -0.23 -6.24
N ARG A 71 -21.05 -1.09 -5.93
CA ARG A 71 -21.16 -2.53 -6.16
C ARG A 71 -22.44 -3.07 -5.51
N PRO A 72 -23.29 -3.80 -6.25
CA PRO A 72 -24.54 -4.29 -5.71
C PRO A 72 -24.29 -5.47 -4.76
N ALA A 73 -25.12 -5.58 -3.72
CA ALA A 73 -24.91 -6.52 -2.61
C ALA A 73 -25.09 -8.01 -3.01
N ASP A 74 -25.64 -8.28 -4.19
CA ASP A 74 -25.79 -9.60 -4.80
C ASP A 74 -24.57 -10.01 -5.66
N ALA A 75 -23.58 -9.14 -5.81
CA ALA A 75 -22.34 -9.48 -6.49
C ALA A 75 -21.58 -10.58 -5.70
N PRO A 76 -20.91 -11.54 -6.38
CA PRO A 76 -20.12 -12.56 -5.70
C PRO A 76 -19.05 -11.92 -4.84
N LYS A 77 -18.82 -12.42 -3.63
CA LYS A 77 -17.79 -11.87 -2.74
C LYS A 77 -16.41 -11.80 -3.41
N LEU A 78 -15.64 -10.76 -3.08
CA LEU A 78 -14.26 -10.63 -3.52
C LEU A 78 -13.35 -11.53 -2.68
N PRO A 79 -12.28 -12.11 -3.26
CA PRO A 79 -11.39 -13.00 -2.52
C PRO A 79 -10.72 -12.27 -1.35
N TRP A 80 -10.54 -12.97 -0.24
CA TRP A 80 -9.76 -12.45 0.89
C TRP A 80 -8.27 -12.41 0.54
N VAL A 81 -7.62 -11.27 0.74
CA VAL A 81 -6.19 -11.09 0.46
C VAL A 81 -5.44 -10.85 1.76
N LYS A 82 -4.38 -11.63 2.01
CA LYS A 82 -3.58 -11.51 3.24
C LYS A 82 -2.79 -10.20 3.31
N GLY A 83 -2.38 -9.66 2.16
CA GLY A 83 -1.42 -8.54 2.10
C GLY A 83 0.03 -9.04 2.10
N THR A 84 0.92 -8.28 1.46
CA THR A 84 2.38 -8.49 1.53
C THR A 84 3.02 -7.65 2.63
N HIS A 85 2.40 -6.51 2.99
CA HIS A 85 2.90 -5.50 3.93
C HIS A 85 4.33 -5.00 3.61
N TYR A 86 4.77 -5.16 2.37
CA TYR A 86 6.13 -4.84 1.96
C TYR A 86 6.12 -3.57 1.10
N ASP A 87 6.81 -2.53 1.57
CA ASP A 87 6.95 -1.22 0.91
C ASP A 87 5.63 -0.58 0.46
N CYS A 88 4.53 -0.83 1.20
CA CYS A 88 3.21 -0.33 0.84
C CYS A 88 3.09 1.20 0.91
N ASP A 89 3.96 1.86 1.68
CA ASP A 89 4.02 3.33 1.75
C ASP A 89 4.63 3.95 0.48
N TYR A 90 5.39 3.18 -0.29
CA TYR A 90 5.94 3.61 -1.58
C TYR A 90 5.01 3.31 -2.76
N ALA A 91 3.99 2.47 -2.56
CA ALA A 91 2.96 2.28 -3.55
C ALA A 91 2.16 3.58 -3.66
N LEU A 92 2.14 4.18 -4.85
CA LEU A 92 1.39 5.41 -5.12
C LEU A 92 -0.12 5.27 -4.80
N ASN A 93 -0.61 4.03 -4.75
CA ASN A 93 -2.01 3.70 -4.49
C ASN A 93 -2.10 2.74 -3.31
N ALA A 94 -3.07 2.99 -2.43
CA ALA A 94 -3.35 2.10 -1.30
C ALA A 94 -4.06 0.84 -1.80
N GLU A 95 -3.28 -0.15 -2.23
CA GLU A 95 -3.82 -1.40 -2.78
C GLU A 95 -4.08 -2.43 -1.68
N GLU A 96 -5.26 -3.06 -1.74
CA GLU A 96 -5.63 -4.17 -0.86
C GLU A 96 -4.64 -5.35 -0.95
N ARG A 97 -4.00 -5.55 -2.11
CA ARG A 97 -2.96 -6.57 -2.27
C ARG A 97 -1.71 -6.31 -1.44
N CYS A 98 -1.41 -5.04 -1.17
CA CYS A 98 -0.26 -4.67 -0.35
C CYS A 98 -0.61 -4.75 1.13
N TYR A 99 -1.64 -4.03 1.56
CA TYR A 99 -2.02 -3.93 2.98
C TYR A 99 -2.79 -5.14 3.52
N GLY A 100 -3.40 -5.93 2.64
CA GLY A 100 -4.31 -7.01 3.01
C GLY A 100 -5.72 -6.52 3.33
N THR A 101 -6.71 -7.39 3.16
CA THR A 101 -8.14 -7.08 3.32
C THR A 101 -8.48 -6.52 4.70
N ALA A 102 -7.90 -7.07 5.76
CA ALA A 102 -8.18 -6.62 7.13
C ALA A 102 -7.76 -5.16 7.35
N VAL A 103 -6.51 -4.81 7.04
CA VAL A 103 -6.00 -3.44 7.18
C VAL A 103 -6.70 -2.51 6.19
N PHE A 104 -6.90 -2.96 4.95
CA PHE A 104 -7.55 -2.18 3.89
C PHE A 104 -8.97 -1.74 4.25
N CYS A 105 -9.77 -2.65 4.83
CA CYS A 105 -11.12 -2.31 5.27
C CYS A 105 -11.14 -1.49 6.57
N ARG A 106 -10.28 -1.82 7.55
CA ARG A 106 -10.22 -1.13 8.85
C ARG A 106 -9.74 0.32 8.75
N GLU A 107 -8.69 0.57 7.97
CA GLU A 107 -8.10 1.90 7.79
C GLU A 107 -8.80 2.70 6.66
N ALA A 108 -9.89 2.17 6.12
CA ALA A 108 -10.66 2.78 5.02
C ALA A 108 -9.81 3.19 3.81
N LEU A 109 -8.86 2.32 3.42
CA LEU A 109 -7.94 2.56 2.30
C LEU A 109 -8.60 2.42 0.92
N TYR A 110 -9.90 2.10 0.89
CA TYR A 110 -10.69 2.04 -0.33
C TYR A 110 -11.09 3.45 -0.85
N PRO A 111 -11.37 3.58 -2.16
CA PRO A 111 -11.89 4.81 -2.74
C PRO A 111 -13.11 5.36 -1.99
N GLN A 112 -13.12 6.68 -1.78
CA GLN A 112 -14.17 7.38 -1.06
C GLN A 112 -15.56 7.09 -1.65
N GLY A 113 -16.49 6.68 -0.79
CA GLY A 113 -17.87 6.36 -1.16
C GLY A 113 -18.10 4.95 -1.72
N GLN A 114 -17.07 4.09 -1.77
CA GLN A 114 -17.25 2.69 -2.18
C GLN A 114 -17.93 1.86 -1.08
N TYR A 115 -17.51 2.03 0.18
CA TYR A 115 -18.12 1.38 1.34
C TYR A 115 -18.48 2.42 2.39
N LYS A 116 -19.51 2.11 3.20
CA LYS A 116 -19.96 2.99 4.29
C LYS A 116 -19.07 2.89 5.51
N ASP A 117 -18.61 1.68 5.81
CA ASP A 117 -17.87 1.34 7.01
C ASP A 117 -17.04 0.06 6.80
N GLU A 118 -16.21 -0.27 7.79
CA GLU A 118 -15.36 -1.47 7.78
C GLU A 118 -16.19 -2.75 7.58
N GLN A 119 -17.34 -2.87 8.25
CA GLN A 119 -18.17 -4.07 8.18
C GLN A 119 -18.77 -4.25 6.77
N ASP A 120 -19.17 -3.14 6.16
CA ASP A 120 -19.64 -3.09 4.77
C ASP A 120 -18.54 -3.61 3.82
N CYS A 121 -17.30 -3.13 3.99
CA CYS A 121 -16.14 -3.58 3.21
C CYS A 121 -15.83 -5.07 3.41
N LEU A 122 -15.84 -5.55 4.66
CA LEU A 122 -15.58 -6.95 5.00
C LEU A 122 -16.71 -7.88 4.54
N SER A 123 -17.96 -7.42 4.55
CA SER A 123 -19.11 -8.22 4.09
C SER A 123 -19.05 -8.55 2.60
N ASP A 124 -18.41 -7.68 1.83
CA ASP A 124 -18.15 -7.78 0.40
C ASP A 124 -17.01 -8.76 0.06
N ARG A 125 -16.37 -9.34 1.08
CA ARG A 125 -15.23 -10.25 0.98
C ARG A 125 -15.61 -11.68 1.36
N GLU A 126 -14.87 -12.63 0.81
CA GLU A 126 -14.87 -14.01 1.25
C GLU A 126 -14.36 -14.10 2.69
N ASP A 127 -14.73 -15.18 3.38
CA ASP A 127 -14.33 -15.36 4.78
C ASP A 127 -12.82 -15.51 4.89
N ALA A 128 -12.23 -14.88 5.91
CA ALA A 128 -10.81 -14.95 6.16
C ALA A 128 -10.37 -16.42 6.36
N PRO A 129 -9.26 -16.88 5.74
CA PRO A 129 -8.75 -18.23 5.97
C PRO A 129 -8.47 -18.44 7.46
N VAL A 130 -8.79 -19.63 7.97
CA VAL A 130 -8.56 -20.01 9.37
C VAL A 130 -7.06 -19.83 9.69
N GLY A 131 -6.71 -18.81 10.46
CA GLY A 131 -5.32 -18.40 10.74
C GLY A 131 -4.93 -17.00 10.25
N SER A 132 -5.81 -16.31 9.54
CA SER A 132 -5.59 -14.95 9.00
C SER A 132 -6.12 -13.84 9.90
N GLN A 133 -6.65 -14.20 11.08
CA GLN A 133 -6.82 -13.21 12.15
C GLN A 133 -5.42 -12.77 12.56
N GLU A 134 -5.01 -11.66 11.94
CA GLU A 134 -3.85 -10.89 12.31
C GLU A 134 -3.86 -10.77 13.82
N LYS A 135 -2.91 -11.44 14.48
CA LYS A 135 -2.76 -11.43 15.92
C LYS A 135 -2.85 -9.97 16.33
N THR A 136 -3.94 -9.61 17.00
CA THR A 136 -4.06 -8.38 17.78
C THR A 136 -2.73 -8.26 18.50
N LYS A 137 -1.96 -7.23 18.11
CA LYS A 137 -0.71 -6.74 18.69
C LYS A 137 -0.26 -7.65 19.85
N PRO A 138 0.67 -8.59 19.67
CA PRO A 138 1.04 -9.50 20.74
C PRO A 138 1.36 -8.66 21.97
N ALA A 139 0.56 -8.86 23.03
CA ALA A 139 0.79 -8.26 24.33
C ALA A 139 2.29 -8.41 24.61
N ALA A 140 2.94 -7.26 24.88
CA ALA A 140 4.38 -7.12 24.96
C ALA A 140 5.01 -8.26 25.77
N VAL A 141 5.41 -9.33 25.09
CA VAL A 141 6.36 -10.28 25.63
C VAL A 141 7.64 -9.49 25.64
N GLU A 142 8.13 -9.12 26.83
CA GLU A 142 9.40 -8.42 27.00
C GLU A 142 10.47 -9.17 26.21
N LYS A 143 10.80 -8.67 25.02
CA LYS A 143 11.92 -9.20 24.24
C LYS A 143 13.17 -8.96 25.08
N PRO A 144 14.10 -9.92 25.17
CA PRO A 144 15.37 -9.68 25.83
C PRO A 144 16.03 -8.45 25.20
N LYS A 145 16.43 -7.49 26.05
CA LYS A 145 17.06 -6.24 25.60
C LYS A 145 18.37 -6.55 24.88
N LYS A 146 18.56 -5.98 23.69
CA LYS A 146 19.81 -6.13 22.93
C LYS A 146 20.94 -5.34 23.61
N PRO A 147 22.21 -5.76 23.49
CA PRO A 147 23.32 -4.99 24.04
C PRO A 147 23.42 -3.60 23.42
N PHE A 148 23.92 -2.63 24.18
CA PHE A 148 24.22 -1.29 23.68
C PHE A 148 25.61 -1.32 23.01
N LEU A 149 25.65 -1.01 21.72
CA LEU A 149 26.86 -1.04 20.89
C LEU A 149 27.50 0.33 20.82
N GLN A 150 28.83 0.35 20.98
CA GLN A 150 29.65 1.51 20.64
C GLN A 150 29.93 1.53 19.13
N PRO A 151 30.21 2.70 18.53
CA PRO A 151 30.62 2.78 17.13
C PRO A 151 31.84 1.90 16.86
N ALA A 152 31.85 1.22 15.72
CA ALA A 152 32.99 0.43 15.29
C ALA A 152 34.22 1.34 15.07
N PRO A 153 35.45 0.85 15.29
CA PRO A 153 36.65 1.61 14.97
C PRO A 153 36.75 1.87 13.45
N ASP A 154 37.36 2.98 13.06
CA ASP A 154 37.52 3.37 11.65
C ASP A 154 38.30 2.33 10.79
N SER A 155 39.04 1.43 11.45
CA SER A 155 39.76 0.33 10.80
C SER A 155 38.89 -0.87 10.46
N ASP A 156 37.63 -0.92 10.92
CA ASP A 156 36.72 -2.02 10.62
C ASP A 156 36.19 -1.89 9.19
N THR A 157 36.81 -2.65 8.28
CA THR A 157 36.48 -2.65 6.86
C THR A 157 35.06 -3.17 6.58
N SER A 158 34.43 -3.89 7.52
CA SER A 158 33.03 -4.31 7.36
C SER A 158 32.08 -3.11 7.32
N CYS A 159 32.43 -2.00 7.97
CA CYS A 159 31.65 -0.76 7.98
C CYS A 159 31.85 0.14 6.76
N MET A 160 32.72 -0.25 5.81
CA MET A 160 32.97 0.52 4.59
C MET A 160 32.03 0.16 3.43
N THR A 161 31.14 -0.82 3.59
CA THR A 161 30.29 -1.35 2.50
C THR A 161 28.79 -1.17 2.79
N PHE A 162 27.96 -2.19 2.50
CA PHE A 162 26.50 -2.13 2.61
C PHE A 162 26.01 -1.88 4.05
N ASP A 163 26.83 -2.20 5.05
CA ASP A 163 26.49 -2.09 6.48
C ASP A 163 26.88 -0.74 7.09
N ARG A 164 27.22 0.28 6.29
CA ARG A 164 27.69 1.59 6.79
C ARG A 164 26.66 2.28 7.70
N GLY A 165 25.37 1.99 7.53
CA GLY A 165 24.28 2.48 8.37
C GLY A 165 23.86 1.53 9.49
N SER A 166 24.50 0.38 9.65
CA SER A 166 24.13 -0.58 10.70
C SER A 166 24.44 -0.05 12.10
N GLU A 167 23.66 -0.47 13.09
CA GLU A 167 23.86 -0.09 14.49
C GLU A 167 25.27 -0.44 14.98
N ARG A 168 25.85 -1.55 14.52
CA ARG A 168 27.23 -1.96 14.82
C ARG A 168 28.25 -0.93 14.36
N CYS A 169 28.04 -0.32 13.20
CA CYS A 169 29.00 0.61 12.62
C CYS A 169 28.87 2.01 13.22
N VAL A 170 27.65 2.50 13.41
CA VAL A 170 27.41 3.88 13.87
C VAL A 170 27.25 4.00 15.40
N GLY A 171 27.03 2.88 16.09
CA GLY A 171 26.74 2.80 17.52
C GLY A 171 25.26 3.05 17.85
N THR A 172 24.77 2.43 18.92
CA THR A 172 23.36 2.46 19.37
C THR A 172 22.82 3.86 19.56
N LYS A 173 23.63 4.75 20.15
CA LYS A 173 23.21 6.14 20.41
C LYS A 173 22.87 6.85 19.10
N TYR A 174 23.82 6.88 18.17
CA TYR A 174 23.65 7.57 16.90
C TYR A 174 22.57 6.90 16.04
N TYR A 175 22.55 5.56 16.04
CA TYR A 175 21.55 4.75 15.36
C TYR A 175 20.12 5.11 15.78
N CYS A 176 19.85 5.14 17.10
CA CYS A 176 18.53 5.43 17.65
C CYS A 176 18.16 6.93 17.59
N THR A 177 19.12 7.88 17.53
CA THR A 177 18.79 9.32 17.55
C THR A 177 18.68 9.96 16.16
N ASN A 178 19.24 9.35 15.11
CA ASN A 178 19.30 9.95 13.77
C ASN A 178 18.36 9.28 12.76
N ASP A 179 17.25 8.70 13.23
CA ASP A 179 16.22 8.06 12.39
C ASP A 179 16.72 6.91 11.49
N ILE A 180 17.93 6.40 11.73
CA ILE A 180 18.50 5.27 10.97
C ILE A 180 17.72 3.98 11.26
N MET A 181 17.21 3.84 12.49
CA MET A 181 16.36 2.73 12.95
C MET A 181 15.00 2.60 12.24
N ARG A 182 14.64 3.55 11.37
CA ARG A 182 13.43 3.47 10.55
C ARG A 182 13.62 2.66 9.28
N PHE A 183 14.86 2.38 8.88
CA PHE A 183 15.14 1.63 7.67
C PHE A 183 15.25 0.13 7.96
N PRO A 184 14.46 -0.73 7.27
CA PRO A 184 14.34 -2.16 7.59
C PRO A 184 15.61 -2.99 7.35
N TYR A 185 16.61 -2.42 6.69
CA TYR A 185 17.87 -3.11 6.34
C TYR A 185 19.02 -2.82 7.31
N THR A 186 18.76 -2.12 8.41
CA THR A 186 19.83 -1.60 9.27
C THR A 186 20.06 -2.39 10.56
N ASP A 187 19.11 -3.27 10.92
CA ASP A 187 19.23 -4.22 12.03
C ASP A 187 19.21 -5.65 11.45
N GLU A 188 20.06 -6.54 11.95
CA GLU A 188 20.24 -7.89 11.40
C GLU A 188 18.97 -8.75 11.53
N ASP A 189 18.05 -8.38 12.42
CA ASP A 189 16.77 -9.05 12.65
C ASP A 189 15.58 -8.37 11.97
N GLY A 190 15.81 -7.31 11.19
CA GLY A 190 14.76 -6.54 10.51
C GLY A 190 13.84 -5.76 11.46
N SER A 191 14.27 -5.53 12.71
CA SER A 191 13.50 -4.71 13.65
C SER A 191 13.46 -3.24 13.20
N VAL A 192 12.25 -2.69 13.06
CA VAL A 192 12.03 -1.27 12.76
C VAL A 192 11.45 -0.59 14.01
N TYR A 193 12.05 0.54 14.39
CA TYR A 193 11.60 1.32 15.55
C TYR A 193 10.99 2.66 15.09
N ASN A 194 9.83 3.01 15.64
CA ASN A 194 9.12 4.23 15.23
C ASN A 194 9.63 5.49 15.95
N SER A 195 10.31 5.29 17.09
CA SER A 195 10.85 6.38 17.90
C SER A 195 12.21 6.04 18.51
N SER A 196 12.99 7.07 18.79
CA SER A 196 14.28 6.95 19.49
C SER A 196 14.13 6.35 20.89
N ALA A 197 13.06 6.72 21.61
CA ALA A 197 12.78 6.21 22.95
C ALA A 197 12.50 4.70 22.93
N GLU A 198 11.73 4.21 21.95
CA GLU A 198 11.46 2.78 21.78
C GLU A 198 12.73 2.00 21.44
N CYS A 199 13.55 2.54 20.52
CA CYS A 199 14.84 1.99 20.14
C CYS A 199 15.77 1.84 21.36
N LEU A 200 15.93 2.91 22.16
CA LEU A 200 16.77 2.89 23.36
C LEU A 200 16.20 1.99 24.48
N ALA A 201 14.88 1.91 24.64
CA ALA A 201 14.24 1.05 25.63
C ALA A 201 14.43 -0.45 25.33
N ALA A 202 14.56 -0.80 24.05
CA ALA A 202 14.88 -2.15 23.58
C ALA A 202 16.37 -2.52 23.75
N ARG A 203 17.20 -1.61 24.26
CA ARG A 203 18.65 -1.78 24.44
C ARG A 203 19.01 -1.85 25.92
N GLY A 204 20.13 -2.50 26.22
CA GLY A 204 20.74 -2.52 27.54
C GLY A 204 21.25 -1.13 27.95
N SER A 205 21.71 -1.01 29.19
CA SER A 205 22.35 0.22 29.66
C SER A 205 23.62 0.54 28.86
N GLU A 206 23.83 1.82 28.56
CA GLU A 206 25.07 2.30 27.95
C GLU A 206 26.26 1.88 28.83
N PRO A 207 27.26 1.16 28.27
CA PRO A 207 28.44 0.81 29.05
C PRO A 207 29.17 2.10 29.43
N LEU A 208 29.47 2.22 30.73
CA LEU A 208 30.31 3.30 31.24
C LEU A 208 31.71 3.13 30.63
N ASP A 209 32.09 4.02 29.71
CA ASP A 209 33.44 4.04 29.17
C ASP A 209 34.41 4.50 30.28
N PRO A 210 35.28 3.60 30.79
CA PRO A 210 36.22 3.95 31.85
C PRO A 210 37.30 4.95 31.39
N ASN A 211 37.44 5.17 30.08
CA ASN A 211 38.40 6.11 29.50
C ASN A 211 37.75 7.43 29.06
N ARG A 212 36.45 7.62 29.30
CA ARG A 212 35.78 8.88 28.97
C ARG A 212 36.24 9.97 29.95
N ILE A 213 37.16 10.81 29.49
CA ILE A 213 37.59 12.02 30.20
C ILE A 213 36.37 12.94 30.31
N VAL A 214 35.77 12.97 31.50
CA VAL A 214 34.74 13.96 31.85
C VAL A 214 35.45 15.27 32.10
N PHE A 215 35.35 16.20 31.14
CA PHE A 215 35.76 17.58 31.40
C PHE A 215 34.75 18.18 32.37
N PRO A 216 35.17 18.70 33.54
CA PRO A 216 34.27 19.40 34.44
C PRO A 216 33.73 20.64 33.73
N ASP A 217 32.42 20.86 33.81
CA ASP A 217 31.78 22.08 33.34
C ASP A 217 32.35 23.26 34.14
N ASN A 218 32.92 24.23 33.43
CA ASN A 218 33.55 25.43 33.98
C ASN A 218 32.54 26.58 34.07
#